data_AF-A0A955R4L8-F1
#
_entry.id   AF-A0A955R4L8-F1
#
_cell.length_a   1.000
_cell.length_b   1.000
_cell.length_c   1.000
_cell.angle_alpha   90.00
_cell.angle_beta   90.00
_cell.angle_gamma   90.00
#
_symmetry.space_group_name_H-M   'P 1'
#
loop_
_entity.id
_entity.type
_entity.pdbx_description
1 polymer ?
#
loop_
_entity_poly.entity_id
_entity_poly.type
_entity_poly.pdbx_seq_one_letter_code
_entity_poly.pdbx_strand_id
1 'polypeptide(L)'
;MEKTWFSCLIVENDTKEPETFLQQFWTEAEHMGEAIEKCLSVARKTGYEKPVILECDPCDMFYLDPVEIPNLNKDVFWNPSRNYFPYEPNFEFPQGIVPSGRNKFDELDEIKNGFTTITNENGLIIILANLSAENLFPTYKNLIELNPSYRVFWYVLHDEENHDAKEQFLVNEALNTPELIIQYLEANWKNSLSHGFVTVTSYLEEGDTNISITNHKQIKISSFSSQLTESLKNIFTECGLAFLENFVGLDKEMHHWHFRLSGSLPISDLEILLKDSGFSPWEPENKNPE
;
A
#
# COMPACT_ATOMS: atom_id res chain seq x y z
N MET A 1 -19.50 16.02 0.73
CA MET A 1 -18.10 16.45 0.57
C MET A 1 -18.00 17.25 -0.70
N GLU A 2 -17.11 18.24 -0.76
CA GLU A 2 -16.76 18.88 -2.02
C GLU A 2 -15.99 17.87 -2.86
N LYS A 3 -16.28 17.79 -4.16
CA LYS A 3 -15.57 16.85 -5.03
C LYS A 3 -14.33 17.51 -5.62
N THR A 4 -13.31 16.70 -5.86
CA THR A 4 -12.02 17.10 -6.40
C THR A 4 -11.81 16.43 -7.76
N TRP A 5 -11.15 17.13 -8.67
CA TRP A 5 -10.74 16.56 -9.95
C TRP A 5 -9.43 15.81 -9.79
N PHE A 6 -9.33 14.65 -10.44
CA PHE A 6 -8.15 13.80 -10.45
C PHE A 6 -7.75 13.45 -11.87
N SER A 7 -6.44 13.38 -12.12
CA SER A 7 -5.84 12.78 -13.30
C SER A 7 -5.31 11.40 -12.95
N CYS A 8 -5.55 10.41 -13.80
CA CYS A 8 -5.12 9.01 -13.65
C CYS A 8 -4.41 8.54 -14.93
N LEU A 9 -3.13 8.19 -14.85
CA LEU A 9 -2.40 7.57 -15.95
C LEU A 9 -2.57 6.05 -15.86
N ILE A 10 -3.19 5.43 -16.85
CA ILE A 10 -3.47 4.00 -16.87
C ILE A 10 -2.71 3.32 -18.00
N VAL A 11 -2.10 2.19 -17.69
CA VAL A 11 -1.33 1.34 -18.62
C VAL A 11 -1.96 -0.05 -18.74
N GLU A 12 -1.86 -0.67 -19.91
CA GLU A 12 -2.21 -2.08 -20.13
C GLU A 12 -1.06 -2.98 -19.66
N ASN A 13 -1.30 -3.79 -18.63
CA ASN A 13 -0.28 -4.71 -18.11
C ASN A 13 -0.47 -6.14 -18.66
N ASP A 14 -0.55 -6.27 -19.99
CA ASP A 14 -0.60 -7.58 -20.65
C ASP A 14 0.79 -8.03 -21.11
N THR A 15 1.30 -9.07 -20.45
CA THR A 15 2.62 -9.67 -20.74
C THR A 15 2.64 -10.49 -22.03
N LYS A 16 1.48 -10.70 -22.68
CA LYS A 16 1.38 -11.48 -23.91
C LYS A 16 1.50 -10.64 -25.17
N GLU A 17 1.26 -9.33 -25.07
CA GLU A 17 1.34 -8.41 -26.19
C GLU A 17 2.72 -7.72 -26.22
N PRO A 18 3.34 -7.59 -27.41
CA PRO A 18 4.66 -6.96 -27.54
C PRO A 18 4.61 -5.45 -27.32
N GLU A 19 3.43 -4.83 -27.42
CA GLU A 19 3.19 -3.41 -27.24
C GLU A 19 2.20 -3.21 -26.10
N THR A 20 2.59 -2.42 -25.11
CA THR A 20 1.68 -1.90 -24.09
C THR A 20 1.21 -0.51 -24.51
N PHE A 21 0.03 -0.10 -24.03
CA PHE A 21 -0.48 1.24 -24.27
C PHE A 21 -0.85 1.94 -22.98
N LEU A 22 -0.57 3.25 -22.95
CA LEU A 22 -0.94 4.15 -21.87
C LEU A 22 -1.94 5.19 -22.34
N GLN A 23 -2.79 5.63 -21.42
CA GLN A 23 -3.78 6.66 -21.66
C GLN A 23 -4.06 7.43 -20.38
N GLN A 24 -4.20 8.74 -20.54
CA GLN A 24 -4.58 9.64 -19.47
C GLN A 24 -6.10 9.69 -19.34
N PHE A 25 -6.59 9.53 -18.11
CA PHE A 25 -7.97 9.65 -17.71
C PHE A 25 -8.12 10.77 -16.69
N TRP A 26 -9.33 11.31 -16.59
CA TRP A 26 -9.68 12.32 -15.61
C TRP A 26 -11.12 12.14 -15.14
N THR A 27 -11.37 12.43 -13.87
CA THR A 27 -12.69 12.30 -13.26
C THR A 27 -12.82 13.18 -12.03
N GLU A 28 -14.06 13.52 -11.69
CA GLU A 28 -14.42 14.18 -10.45
C GLU A 28 -14.83 13.11 -9.42
N ALA A 29 -14.25 13.16 -8.23
CA ALA A 29 -14.51 12.19 -7.17
C ALA A 29 -14.42 12.83 -5.78
N GLU A 30 -15.01 12.18 -4.77
CA GLU A 30 -14.88 12.63 -3.38
C GLU A 30 -13.47 12.35 -2.83
N HIS A 31 -12.82 11.28 -3.30
CA HIS A 31 -11.45 10.92 -2.92
C HIS A 31 -10.72 10.16 -4.03
N MET A 32 -9.40 10.08 -3.93
CA MET A 32 -8.52 9.51 -4.95
C MET A 32 -8.87 8.05 -5.31
N GLY A 33 -9.15 7.20 -4.32
CA GLY A 33 -9.50 5.81 -4.61
C GLY A 33 -10.80 5.63 -5.39
N GLU A 34 -11.79 6.52 -5.20
CA GLU A 34 -13.00 6.54 -6.03
C GLU A 34 -12.64 6.93 -7.48
N ALA A 35 -11.78 7.94 -7.66
CA ALA A 35 -11.31 8.34 -8.98
C ALA A 35 -10.59 7.20 -9.72
N ILE A 36 -9.66 6.52 -9.04
CA ILE A 36 -8.93 5.38 -9.60
C ILE A 36 -9.90 4.27 -10.04
N GLU A 37 -10.87 3.90 -9.20
CA GLU A 37 -11.84 2.86 -9.54
C GLU A 37 -12.73 3.23 -10.73
N LYS A 38 -13.20 4.49 -10.81
CA LYS A 38 -13.95 5.01 -11.95
C LYS A 38 -13.13 4.91 -13.24
N CYS A 39 -11.90 5.40 -13.23
CA CYS A 39 -11.01 5.40 -14.38
C CYS A 39 -10.69 3.97 -14.84
N LEU A 40 -10.32 3.06 -13.92
CA LEU A 40 -10.07 1.64 -14.24
C LEU A 40 -11.32 0.95 -14.81
N SER A 41 -12.52 1.26 -14.28
CA SER A 41 -13.77 0.72 -14.80
C SER A 41 -14.03 1.14 -16.25
N VAL A 42 -13.76 2.41 -16.57
CA VAL A 42 -13.90 2.94 -17.93
C VAL A 42 -12.82 2.38 -18.86
N ALA A 43 -11.57 2.29 -18.41
CA ALA A 43 -10.48 1.66 -19.16
C ALA A 43 -10.88 0.25 -19.64
N ARG A 44 -11.38 -0.61 -18.73
CA ARG A 44 -11.87 -1.96 -19.08
C ARG A 44 -12.98 -1.93 -20.13
N LYS A 45 -13.97 -1.03 -19.98
CA LYS A 45 -15.06 -0.87 -20.95
C LYS A 45 -14.59 -0.40 -22.32
N THR A 46 -13.44 0.28 -22.38
CA THR A 46 -12.83 0.76 -23.62
C THR A 46 -11.83 -0.24 -24.23
N GLY A 47 -11.71 -1.44 -23.67
CA GLY A 47 -10.92 -2.53 -24.24
C GLY A 47 -9.55 -2.73 -23.61
N TYR A 48 -9.28 -2.18 -22.42
CA TYR A 48 -8.16 -2.66 -21.61
C TYR A 48 -8.51 -4.02 -20.98
N GLU A 49 -7.62 -5.00 -21.07
CA GLU A 49 -7.80 -6.33 -20.49
C GLU A 49 -7.33 -6.36 -19.02
N LYS A 50 -6.12 -5.87 -18.75
CA LYS A 50 -5.51 -5.77 -17.41
C LYS A 50 -5.00 -4.33 -17.17
N PRO A 51 -5.90 -3.35 -17.03
CA PRO A 51 -5.50 -1.98 -16.76
C PRO A 51 -4.92 -1.85 -15.34
N VAL A 52 -3.78 -1.17 -15.25
CA VAL A 52 -3.08 -0.83 -14.01
C VAL A 52 -2.92 0.68 -13.93
N ILE A 53 -3.11 1.23 -12.72
CA ILE A 53 -2.83 2.64 -12.45
C ILE A 53 -1.32 2.83 -12.31
N LEU A 54 -0.75 3.71 -13.12
CA LEU A 54 0.67 4.08 -13.03
C LEU A 54 0.85 5.30 -12.14
N GLU A 55 -0.01 6.30 -12.30
CA GLU A 55 0.05 7.57 -11.57
C GLU A 55 -1.35 8.11 -11.29
N CYS A 56 -1.51 8.84 -10.18
CA CYS A 56 -2.71 9.62 -9.93
C CYS A 56 -2.39 10.89 -9.14
N ASP A 57 -3.01 12.01 -9.53
CA ASP A 57 -2.86 13.28 -8.82
C ASP A 57 -4.18 14.05 -8.75
N PRO A 58 -4.42 14.82 -7.67
CA PRO A 58 -5.37 15.91 -7.72
C PRO A 58 -4.96 16.91 -8.80
N CYS A 59 -5.89 17.32 -9.65
CA CYS A 59 -5.64 18.27 -10.72
C CYS A 59 -6.71 19.36 -10.76
N ASP A 60 -6.37 20.52 -11.32
CA ASP A 60 -7.33 21.57 -11.60
C ASP A 60 -7.65 21.59 -13.10
N MET A 61 -8.92 21.32 -13.42
CA MET A 61 -9.45 21.29 -14.78
C MET A 61 -9.23 22.59 -15.56
N PHE A 62 -9.09 23.74 -14.89
CA PHE A 62 -8.85 25.02 -15.56
C PHE A 62 -7.50 25.08 -16.27
N TYR A 63 -6.56 24.19 -15.95
CA TYR A 63 -5.24 24.11 -16.58
C TYR A 63 -5.15 23.02 -17.67
N LEU A 64 -6.22 22.25 -17.89
CA LEU A 64 -6.26 21.24 -18.95
C LEU A 64 -6.61 21.89 -20.29
N ASP A 65 -5.89 21.52 -21.37
CA ASP A 65 -6.19 22.02 -22.70
C ASP A 65 -7.59 21.54 -23.12
N PRO A 66 -8.51 22.43 -23.55
CA PRO A 66 -9.84 22.05 -24.01
C PRO A 66 -9.85 20.95 -25.09
N VAL A 67 -8.77 20.77 -25.85
CA VAL A 67 -8.60 19.68 -26.84
C VAL A 67 -8.41 18.31 -26.16
N GLU A 68 -7.84 18.28 -24.95
CA GLU A 68 -7.70 17.08 -24.12
C GLU A 68 -8.99 16.73 -23.36
N ILE A 69 -9.99 17.61 -23.39
CA ILE A 69 -11.30 17.43 -22.74
C ILE A 69 -12.41 17.27 -23.79
N PRO A 70 -12.41 16.19 -24.59
CA PRO A 70 -13.34 16.05 -25.70
C PRO A 70 -14.80 15.83 -25.26
N ASN A 71 -15.09 15.56 -23.97
CA ASN A 71 -16.42 15.21 -23.49
C ASN A 71 -16.67 15.59 -22.02
N LEU A 72 -16.87 16.89 -21.73
CA LEU A 72 -17.25 17.42 -20.40
C LEU A 72 -18.56 16.83 -19.81
N ASN A 73 -19.35 16.10 -20.61
CA ASN A 73 -20.61 15.49 -20.17
C ASN A 73 -20.46 14.06 -19.64
N LYS A 74 -19.24 13.50 -19.60
CA LYS A 74 -18.98 12.15 -19.07
C LYS A 74 -18.41 12.25 -17.65
N ASP A 75 -18.82 11.30 -16.80
CA ASP A 75 -18.30 11.15 -15.42
C ASP A 75 -16.78 10.83 -15.41
N VAL A 76 -16.27 10.22 -16.48
CA VAL A 76 -14.84 10.04 -16.75
C VAL A 76 -14.57 10.45 -18.19
N PHE A 77 -13.54 11.25 -18.40
CA PHE A 77 -13.03 11.58 -19.74
C PHE A 77 -11.60 11.11 -19.90
N TRP A 78 -11.17 10.95 -21.15
CA TRP A 78 -9.86 10.44 -21.51
C TRP A 78 -9.44 11.00 -22.87
N ASN A 79 -8.13 11.10 -23.10
CA ASN A 79 -7.59 11.54 -24.38
C ASN A 79 -7.85 10.43 -25.42
N PRO A 80 -8.45 10.69 -26.60
CA PRO A 80 -8.72 9.64 -27.58
C PRO A 80 -7.45 8.98 -28.14
N SER A 81 -6.31 9.66 -28.05
CA SER A 81 -5.01 9.13 -28.47
C SER A 81 -4.51 8.08 -27.49
N ARG A 82 -4.22 6.88 -28.00
CA ARG A 82 -3.47 5.84 -27.28
C ARG A 82 -2.02 5.92 -27.70
N ASN A 83 -1.13 5.96 -26.72
CA ASN A 83 0.31 5.91 -26.96
C ASN A 83 0.78 4.47 -26.75
N TYR A 84 1.62 3.99 -27.66
CA TYR A 84 2.15 2.63 -27.66
C TYR A 84 3.65 2.67 -27.39
N PHE A 85 4.12 1.73 -26.58
CA PHE A 85 5.53 1.57 -26.25
C PHE A 85 5.87 0.10 -26.05
N PRO A 86 7.14 -0.30 -26.23
CA PRO A 86 7.59 -1.65 -25.89
C PRO A 86 7.25 -1.97 -24.43
N TYR A 87 6.74 -3.16 -24.18
CA TYR A 87 6.46 -3.58 -22.80
C TYR A 87 7.76 -3.68 -22.00
N GLU A 88 7.82 -2.90 -20.92
CA GLU A 88 8.82 -3.01 -19.87
C GLU A 88 8.09 -3.33 -18.55
N PRO A 89 8.49 -4.40 -17.83
CA PRO A 89 7.82 -4.76 -16.58
C PRO A 89 8.03 -3.68 -15.53
N ASN A 90 6.96 -2.95 -15.21
CA ASN A 90 6.97 -1.97 -14.12
C ASN A 90 6.66 -2.65 -12.78
N PHE A 91 7.22 -2.11 -11.70
CA PHE A 91 6.84 -2.50 -10.36
C PHE A 91 5.36 -2.15 -10.11
N GLU A 92 4.51 -3.16 -9.90
CA GLU A 92 3.09 -2.96 -9.63
C GLU A 92 2.88 -2.58 -8.15
N PHE A 93 2.66 -1.30 -7.89
CA PHE A 93 2.44 -0.78 -6.54
C PHE A 93 1.24 -1.44 -5.86
N PRO A 94 1.37 -1.86 -4.58
CA PRO A 94 0.24 -2.38 -3.83
C PRO A 94 -0.89 -1.36 -3.64
N GLN A 95 -2.11 -1.87 -3.49
CA GLN A 95 -3.28 -1.03 -3.23
C GLN A 95 -3.14 -0.21 -1.95
N GLY A 96 -3.60 1.04 -2.01
CA GLY A 96 -3.53 1.99 -0.92
C GLY A 96 -2.44 3.05 -1.10
N ILE A 97 -1.51 2.84 -2.03
CA ILE A 97 -0.57 3.87 -2.48
C ILE A 97 -0.54 3.96 -4.00
N VAL A 98 -0.28 5.16 -4.52
CA VAL A 98 -0.13 5.39 -5.96
C VAL A 98 0.95 6.47 -6.19
N PRO A 99 1.87 6.27 -7.14
CA PRO A 99 2.83 7.31 -7.50
C PRO A 99 2.14 8.61 -7.93
N SER A 100 2.75 9.74 -7.56
CA SER A 100 2.42 11.04 -8.15
C SER A 100 3.14 11.19 -9.49
N GLY A 101 2.49 11.80 -10.48
CA GLY A 101 3.10 12.24 -11.73
C GLY A 101 4.08 13.41 -11.56
N ARG A 102 4.31 13.87 -10.32
CA ARG A 102 5.40 14.80 -9.97
C ARG A 102 6.75 14.12 -9.80
N ASN A 103 6.79 12.80 -9.69
CA ASN A 103 8.04 12.05 -9.63
C ASN A 103 8.78 12.13 -10.95
N LYS A 104 10.12 12.10 -10.90
CA LYS A 104 10.88 11.87 -12.12
C LYS A 104 10.81 10.38 -12.44
N PHE A 105 10.49 10.03 -13.68
CA PHE A 105 10.40 8.63 -14.12
C PHE A 105 11.61 7.78 -13.71
N ASP A 106 12.82 8.36 -13.78
CA ASP A 106 14.07 7.70 -13.37
C ASP A 106 14.05 7.19 -11.91
N GLU A 107 13.29 7.83 -11.01
CA GLU A 107 13.20 7.47 -9.59
C GLU A 107 12.31 6.22 -9.37
N LEU A 108 11.33 5.97 -10.26
CA LEU A 108 10.43 4.82 -10.16
C LEU A 108 11.08 3.52 -10.66
N ASP A 109 11.98 3.61 -11.64
CA ASP A 109 12.68 2.46 -12.23
C ASP A 109 13.64 1.75 -11.26
N GLU A 110 14.05 2.43 -10.20
CA GLU A 110 14.90 1.88 -9.16
C GLU A 110 14.14 0.97 -8.17
N ILE A 111 12.82 1.14 -8.07
CA ILE A 111 11.97 0.35 -7.18
C ILE A 111 11.75 -1.05 -7.78
N LYS A 112 12.16 -2.08 -7.04
CA LYS A 112 12.09 -3.48 -7.48
C LYS A 112 11.58 -4.36 -6.36
N ASN A 113 10.98 -5.50 -6.75
CA ASN A 113 10.70 -6.59 -5.82
C ASN A 113 12.00 -7.09 -5.19
N GLY A 114 12.03 -7.15 -3.87
CA GLY A 114 13.22 -7.59 -3.13
C GLY A 114 13.23 -7.10 -1.70
N PHE A 115 14.25 -7.47 -0.96
CA PHE A 115 14.40 -7.09 0.44
C PHE A 115 15.83 -6.69 0.77
N THR A 116 16.00 -5.94 1.85
CA THR A 116 17.30 -5.56 2.42
C THR A 116 17.31 -5.74 3.92
N THR A 117 18.48 -5.67 4.54
CA THR A 117 18.62 -5.78 5.99
C THR A 117 19.55 -4.70 6.50
N ILE A 118 19.11 -4.00 7.55
CA ILE A 118 19.85 -2.92 8.20
C ILE A 118 19.94 -3.29 9.69
N THR A 119 21.14 -3.26 10.25
CA THR A 119 21.32 -3.40 11.70
C THR A 119 21.80 -2.07 12.27
N ASN A 120 21.08 -1.54 13.26
CA ASN A 120 21.48 -0.30 13.91
C ASN A 120 22.50 -0.53 15.04
N GLU A 121 23.02 0.56 15.61
CA GLU A 121 24.03 0.51 16.68
C GLU A 121 23.56 -0.19 17.96
N ASN A 122 22.24 -0.22 18.20
CA ASN A 122 21.64 -0.89 19.35
C ASN A 122 21.40 -2.39 19.12
N GLY A 123 21.80 -2.92 17.97
CA GLY A 123 21.60 -4.33 17.60
C GLY A 123 20.19 -4.65 17.13
N LEU A 124 19.32 -3.65 16.90
CA LEU A 124 18.02 -3.86 16.26
C LEU A 124 18.26 -4.16 14.78
N ILE A 125 17.76 -5.30 14.33
CA ILE A 125 17.79 -5.72 12.93
C ILE A 125 16.47 -5.32 12.28
N ILE A 126 16.54 -4.65 11.15
CA ILE A 126 15.40 -4.18 10.36
C ILE A 126 15.48 -4.85 9.00
N ILE A 127 14.44 -5.59 8.61
CA ILE A 127 14.26 -6.07 7.23
C ILE A 127 13.21 -5.17 6.58
N LEU A 128 13.52 -4.65 5.40
CA LEU A 128 12.59 -3.90 4.54
C LEU A 128 12.40 -4.68 3.25
N ALA A 129 11.15 -4.85 2.81
CA ALA A 129 10.84 -5.52 1.55
C ALA A 129 9.82 -4.73 0.73
N ASN A 130 10.13 -4.59 -0.55
CA ASN A 130 9.20 -4.12 -1.58
C ASN A 130 8.61 -5.34 -2.25
N LEU A 131 7.27 -5.39 -2.31
CA LEU A 131 6.54 -6.45 -2.97
C LEU A 131 5.47 -5.84 -3.87
N SER A 132 5.27 -6.44 -5.04
CA SER A 132 4.17 -6.10 -5.93
C SER A 132 2.82 -6.39 -5.27
N ALA A 133 1.77 -5.74 -5.77
CA ALA A 133 0.42 -5.87 -5.25
C ALA A 133 -0.04 -7.33 -5.04
N GLU A 134 0.28 -8.22 -5.98
CA GLU A 134 -0.09 -9.64 -5.91
C GLU A 134 0.69 -10.45 -4.87
N ASN A 135 1.90 -10.01 -4.49
CA ASN A 135 2.80 -10.76 -3.61
C ASN A 135 2.83 -10.24 -2.16
N LEU A 136 2.42 -9.00 -1.91
CA LEU A 136 2.47 -8.38 -0.58
C LEU A 136 1.79 -9.23 0.49
N PHE A 137 0.52 -9.58 0.30
CA PHE A 137 -0.21 -10.34 1.31
C PHE A 137 0.21 -11.81 1.39
N PRO A 138 0.37 -12.56 0.27
CA PRO A 138 0.90 -13.93 0.33
C PRO A 138 2.22 -14.06 1.08
N THR A 139 3.18 -13.16 0.84
CA THR A 139 4.45 -13.19 1.57
C THR A 139 4.26 -12.86 3.04
N TYR A 140 3.40 -11.89 3.38
CA TYR A 140 3.08 -11.61 4.77
C TYR A 140 2.47 -12.82 5.50
N LYS A 141 1.58 -13.58 4.85
CA LYS A 141 1.04 -14.84 5.41
C LYS A 141 2.16 -15.81 5.75
N ASN A 142 3.04 -16.10 4.79
CA ASN A 142 4.15 -17.02 4.98
C ASN A 142 5.05 -16.59 6.16
N LEU A 143 5.32 -15.28 6.28
CA LEU A 143 6.10 -14.74 7.39
C LEU A 143 5.42 -14.95 8.74
N ILE A 144 4.11 -14.68 8.82
CA ILE A 144 3.42 -14.82 10.10
C ILE A 144 3.15 -16.29 10.48
N GLU A 145 2.98 -17.18 9.50
CA GLU A 145 2.82 -18.62 9.70
C GLU A 145 4.10 -19.30 10.24
N LEU A 146 5.26 -18.63 10.19
CA LEU A 146 6.49 -19.12 10.82
C LEU A 146 6.34 -19.36 12.32
N ASN A 147 5.50 -18.56 12.99
CA ASN A 147 5.30 -18.63 14.44
C ASN A 147 3.85 -19.03 14.75
N PRO A 148 3.63 -19.99 15.66
CA PRO A 148 2.29 -20.49 15.96
C PRO A 148 1.44 -19.50 16.77
N SER A 149 2.07 -18.51 17.41
CA SER A 149 1.37 -17.57 18.29
C SER A 149 2.04 -16.20 18.31
N TYR A 150 1.23 -15.16 18.41
CA TYR A 150 1.58 -13.76 18.53
C TYR A 150 1.07 -13.21 19.86
N ARG A 151 1.81 -12.28 20.46
CA ARG A 151 1.38 -11.67 21.73
C ARG A 151 0.21 -10.72 21.52
N VAL A 152 0.24 -9.97 20.43
CA VAL A 152 -0.76 -8.95 20.10
C VAL A 152 -0.68 -8.57 18.61
N PHE A 153 -1.84 -8.24 18.05
CA PHE A 153 -1.98 -7.68 16.71
C PHE A 153 -2.44 -6.22 16.76
N TRP A 154 -1.88 -5.36 15.92
CA TRP A 154 -1.92 -3.91 16.06
C TRP A 154 -2.42 -3.28 14.76
N TYR A 155 -3.19 -2.21 14.90
CA TYR A 155 -3.45 -1.21 13.90
C TYR A 155 -2.77 0.09 14.32
N VAL A 156 -2.13 0.74 13.36
CA VAL A 156 -1.80 2.16 13.46
C VAL A 156 -2.60 2.89 12.40
N LEU A 157 -3.45 3.80 12.84
CA LEU A 157 -4.22 4.69 11.96
C LEU A 157 -3.43 5.98 11.75
N HIS A 158 -3.14 6.27 10.48
CA HIS A 158 -2.40 7.45 10.05
C HIS A 158 -3.39 8.50 9.54
N ASP A 159 -3.70 9.50 10.33
CA ASP A 159 -4.57 10.60 9.86
C ASP A 159 -3.69 11.66 9.18
N GLU A 160 -3.26 11.41 7.94
CA GLU A 160 -2.44 12.38 7.19
C GLU A 160 -3.29 13.55 6.62
N GLU A 161 -4.62 13.49 6.74
CA GLU A 161 -5.55 14.49 6.22
C GLU A 161 -5.77 15.67 7.20
N ASN A 162 -5.52 15.48 8.51
CA ASN A 162 -5.60 16.54 9.52
C ASN A 162 -4.22 17.00 10.01
N HIS A 163 -3.94 18.30 9.91
CA HIS A 163 -2.69 18.91 10.40
C HIS A 163 -2.41 18.74 11.91
N ASP A 164 -3.41 18.34 12.71
CA ASP A 164 -3.31 18.08 14.16
C ASP A 164 -3.39 16.57 14.51
N ALA A 165 -3.36 15.70 13.50
CA ALA A 165 -3.56 14.28 13.67
C ALA A 165 -2.47 13.62 14.52
N LYS A 166 -2.92 12.72 15.40
CA LYS A 166 -2.06 11.81 16.14
C LYS A 166 -2.22 10.42 15.55
N GLU A 167 -1.11 9.72 15.36
CA GLU A 167 -1.14 8.27 15.13
C GLU A 167 -1.92 7.61 16.27
N GLN A 168 -2.93 6.82 15.92
CA GLN A 168 -3.69 6.05 16.89
C GLN A 168 -3.26 4.60 16.85
N PHE A 169 -2.80 4.10 18.00
CA PHE A 169 -2.40 2.71 18.18
C PHE A 169 -3.57 1.93 18.79
N LEU A 170 -4.05 0.93 18.07
CA LEU A 170 -5.15 0.06 18.47
C LEU A 170 -4.66 -1.39 18.48
N VAL A 171 -4.90 -2.10 19.57
CA VAL A 171 -4.36 -3.45 19.79
C VAL A 171 -5.46 -4.47 20.08
N ASN A 172 -5.25 -5.69 19.61
CA ASN A 172 -6.12 -6.82 19.86
C ASN A 172 -5.29 -8.06 20.23
N GLU A 173 -5.36 -8.48 21.50
CA GLU A 173 -4.67 -9.67 22.01
C GLU A 173 -5.38 -10.98 21.67
N ALA A 174 -6.64 -10.92 21.21
CA ALA A 174 -7.38 -12.12 20.81
C ALA A 174 -7.00 -12.60 19.38
N LEU A 175 -6.48 -11.70 18.55
CA LEU A 175 -5.90 -12.03 17.23
C LEU A 175 -4.45 -12.49 17.42
N ASN A 176 -4.27 -13.67 18.02
CA ASN A 176 -2.98 -14.17 18.50
C ASN A 176 -2.46 -15.41 17.77
N THR A 177 -3.11 -15.86 16.70
CA THR A 177 -2.59 -16.93 15.84
C THR A 177 -2.59 -16.47 14.38
N PRO A 178 -1.72 -17.05 13.52
CA PRO A 178 -1.72 -16.75 12.09
C PRO A 178 -3.11 -16.87 11.46
N GLU A 179 -3.84 -17.95 11.76
CA GLU A 179 -5.16 -18.21 11.16
C GLU A 179 -6.17 -17.12 11.50
N LEU A 180 -6.21 -16.67 12.76
CA LEU A 180 -7.11 -15.61 13.20
C LEU A 180 -6.75 -14.27 12.55
N ILE A 181 -5.46 -13.94 12.50
CA ILE A 181 -4.96 -12.70 11.88
C ILE A 181 -5.28 -12.69 10.38
N ILE A 182 -5.00 -13.79 9.68
CA ILE A 182 -5.24 -13.93 8.23
C ILE A 182 -6.74 -13.81 7.93
N GLN A 183 -7.59 -14.56 8.63
CA GLN A 183 -9.05 -14.50 8.45
C GLN A 183 -9.59 -13.09 8.69
N TYR A 184 -9.10 -12.41 9.73
CA TYR A 184 -9.49 -11.05 10.03
C TYR A 184 -9.10 -10.07 8.90
N LEU A 185 -7.85 -10.16 8.43
CA LEU A 185 -7.34 -9.31 7.34
C LEU A 185 -8.09 -9.54 6.03
N GLU A 186 -8.40 -10.78 5.68
CA GLU A 186 -9.19 -11.14 4.49
C GLU A 186 -10.62 -10.61 4.57
N ALA A 187 -11.27 -10.79 5.73
CA ALA A 187 -12.63 -10.29 5.95
C ALA A 187 -12.71 -8.75 5.89
N ASN A 188 -11.61 -8.06 6.21
CA ASN A 188 -11.53 -6.60 6.27
C ASN A 188 -10.61 -5.98 5.21
N TRP A 189 -10.35 -6.67 4.09
CA TRP A 189 -9.34 -6.28 3.08
C TRP A 189 -9.30 -4.80 2.72
N LYS A 190 -10.47 -4.19 2.48
CA LYS A 190 -10.63 -2.77 2.09
C LYS A 190 -10.28 -1.78 3.19
N ASN A 191 -10.42 -2.20 4.44
CA ASN A 191 -10.20 -1.41 5.64
C ASN A 191 -8.87 -1.76 6.33
N SER A 192 -8.05 -2.60 5.69
CA SER A 192 -6.81 -3.13 6.23
C SER A 192 -5.68 -2.98 5.21
N LEU A 193 -5.38 -4.04 4.48
CA LEU A 193 -4.23 -4.19 3.60
C LEU A 193 -4.24 -3.19 2.45
N SER A 194 -5.41 -2.94 1.87
CA SER A 194 -5.57 -2.00 0.75
C SER A 194 -5.87 -0.55 1.17
N HIS A 195 -5.88 -0.26 2.48
CA HIS A 195 -6.14 1.08 3.00
C HIS A 195 -4.83 1.84 3.22
N GLY A 196 -4.51 2.85 2.41
CA GLY A 196 -3.23 3.59 2.45
C GLY A 196 -2.85 4.07 3.84
N PHE A 197 -3.82 4.58 4.59
CA PHE A 197 -3.63 5.18 5.91
C PHE A 197 -3.56 4.19 7.09
N VAL A 198 -3.21 2.93 6.84
CA VAL A 198 -3.17 1.87 7.87
C VAL A 198 -1.84 1.12 7.82
N THR A 199 -1.20 1.01 8.98
CA THR A 199 -0.18 -0.01 9.25
C THR A 199 -0.82 -1.12 10.08
N VAL A 200 -0.55 -2.37 9.72
CA VAL A 200 -0.88 -3.54 10.55
C VAL A 200 0.40 -4.23 11.01
N THR A 201 0.42 -4.70 12.25
CA THR A 201 1.61 -5.31 12.86
C THR A 201 1.22 -6.55 13.64
N SER A 202 1.99 -7.63 13.46
CA SER A 202 1.96 -8.81 14.32
C SER A 202 3.21 -8.79 15.20
N TYR A 203 3.03 -8.81 16.51
CA TYR A 203 4.15 -8.74 17.48
C TYR A 203 4.39 -10.08 18.19
N LEU A 204 5.67 -10.41 18.33
CA LEU A 204 6.20 -11.58 19.01
C LEU A 204 7.11 -11.10 20.14
N GLU A 205 7.01 -11.77 21.30
CA GLU A 205 7.94 -11.51 22.42
C GLU A 205 9.38 -11.92 22.08
N GLU A 206 9.57 -12.92 21.20
CA GLU A 206 10.91 -13.33 20.78
C GLU A 206 11.61 -12.18 20.06
N GLY A 207 12.67 -11.67 20.68
CA GLY A 207 13.45 -10.56 20.14
C GLY A 207 12.66 -9.26 19.97
N ASP A 208 11.54 -9.10 20.68
CA ASP A 208 10.61 -7.97 20.50
C ASP A 208 10.27 -7.73 19.02
N THR A 209 9.93 -8.81 18.32
CA THR A 209 9.81 -8.81 16.87
C THR A 209 8.47 -8.23 16.42
N ASN A 210 8.53 -7.19 15.58
CA ASN A 210 7.38 -6.64 14.88
C ASN A 210 7.44 -7.05 13.41
N ILE A 211 6.38 -7.68 12.90
CA ILE A 211 6.21 -7.99 11.46
C ILE A 211 5.06 -7.13 10.95
N SER A 212 5.35 -6.13 10.13
CA SER A 212 4.38 -5.11 9.74
C SER A 212 4.19 -5.00 8.24
N ILE A 213 2.97 -4.71 7.81
CA ILE A 213 2.71 -4.05 6.52
C ILE A 213 2.45 -2.58 6.82
N THR A 214 3.29 -1.70 6.30
CA THR A 214 3.25 -0.25 6.56
C THR A 214 2.12 0.45 5.77
N ASN A 215 1.83 1.71 6.12
CA ASN A 215 1.00 2.62 5.32
C ASN A 215 1.55 2.78 3.89
N HIS A 216 2.88 2.81 3.74
CA HIS A 216 3.58 2.75 2.46
C HIS A 216 3.54 1.37 1.76
N LYS A 217 2.77 0.41 2.27
CA LYS A 217 2.55 -0.92 1.68
C LYS A 217 3.82 -1.73 1.43
N GLN A 218 4.79 -1.57 2.33
CA GLN A 218 6.00 -2.40 2.40
C GLN A 218 5.90 -3.36 3.57
N ILE A 219 6.61 -4.49 3.49
CA ILE A 219 6.84 -5.30 4.68
C ILE A 219 8.05 -4.73 5.43
N LYS A 220 7.84 -4.40 6.70
CA LYS A 220 8.91 -3.98 7.62
C LYS A 220 8.93 -4.92 8.82
N ILE A 221 10.07 -5.57 9.01
CA ILE A 221 10.33 -6.41 10.18
C ILE A 221 11.35 -5.70 11.06
N SER A 222 11.14 -5.65 12.36
CA SER A 222 12.11 -5.14 13.33
C SER A 222 12.27 -6.13 14.47
N SER A 223 13.49 -6.59 14.74
CA SER A 223 13.76 -7.65 15.72
C SER A 223 15.16 -7.52 16.32
N PHE A 224 15.31 -7.89 17.59
CA PHE A 224 16.60 -8.14 18.24
C PHE A 224 17.04 -9.62 18.15
N SER A 225 16.18 -10.53 17.68
CA SER A 225 16.51 -11.96 17.52
C SER A 225 17.17 -12.19 16.16
N SER A 226 18.49 -12.43 16.16
CA SER A 226 19.24 -12.78 14.94
C SER A 226 18.79 -14.12 14.34
N GLN A 227 18.45 -15.09 15.19
CA GLN A 227 17.98 -16.41 14.75
C GLN A 227 16.64 -16.32 14.02
N LEU A 228 15.65 -15.64 14.62
CA LEU A 228 14.34 -15.45 14.00
C LEU A 228 14.45 -14.63 12.71
N THR A 229 15.28 -13.57 12.72
CA THR A 229 15.54 -12.77 11.52
C THR A 229 16.10 -13.61 10.38
N GLU A 230 17.01 -14.56 10.64
CA GLU A 230 17.52 -15.47 9.61
C GLU A 230 16.40 -16.32 8.99
N SER A 231 15.54 -16.89 9.83
CA SER A 231 14.37 -17.65 9.35
C SER A 231 13.42 -16.80 8.50
N LEU A 232 13.15 -15.55 8.89
CA LEU A 232 12.31 -14.62 8.14
C LEU A 232 12.93 -14.26 6.78
N LYS A 233 14.25 -14.09 6.68
CA LYS A 233 14.96 -13.88 5.40
C LYS A 233 14.86 -15.09 4.47
N ASN A 234 14.90 -16.30 5.03
CA ASN A 234 14.72 -17.52 4.23
C ASN A 234 13.33 -17.56 3.59
N ILE A 235 12.28 -17.14 4.31
CA ILE A 235 10.93 -17.03 3.75
C ILE A 235 10.87 -16.06 2.57
N PHE A 236 11.52 -14.89 2.67
CA PHE A 236 11.60 -13.97 1.53
C PHE A 236 12.27 -14.62 0.31
N THR A 237 13.36 -15.37 0.54
CA THR A 237 14.06 -16.10 -0.52
C THR A 237 13.20 -17.20 -1.13
N GLU A 238 12.45 -17.95 -0.31
CA GLU A 238 11.49 -18.98 -0.75
C GLU A 238 10.31 -18.39 -1.53
N CYS A 239 9.91 -17.16 -1.21
CA CYS A 239 8.93 -16.39 -1.98
C CYS A 239 9.51 -15.82 -3.30
N GLY A 240 10.78 -16.10 -3.62
CA GLY A 240 11.45 -15.64 -4.84
C GLY A 240 11.95 -14.20 -4.79
N LEU A 241 12.00 -13.57 -3.62
CA LEU A 241 12.56 -12.23 -3.48
C LEU A 241 14.09 -12.28 -3.40
N ALA A 242 14.75 -11.40 -4.16
CA ALA A 242 16.18 -11.22 -4.09
C ALA A 242 16.58 -10.27 -2.95
N PHE A 243 17.76 -10.51 -2.36
CA PHE A 243 18.42 -9.51 -1.51
C PHE A 243 18.95 -8.36 -2.38
N LEU A 244 18.67 -7.13 -1.98
CA LEU A 244 19.07 -5.91 -2.67
C LEU A 244 20.04 -5.10 -1.80
N GLU A 245 21.28 -4.97 -2.26
CA GLU A 245 22.29 -4.12 -1.61
C GLU A 245 21.93 -2.64 -1.73
N ASN A 246 21.49 -2.21 -2.92
CA ASN A 246 20.98 -0.87 -3.20
C ASN A 246 19.45 -0.91 -3.19
N PHE A 247 18.87 -0.97 -2.00
CA PHE A 247 17.42 -0.99 -1.83
C PHE A 247 16.86 0.43 -1.79
N VAL A 248 15.90 0.70 -2.67
CA VAL A 248 15.10 1.94 -2.68
C VAL A 248 13.73 1.64 -2.07
N GLY A 249 13.46 2.21 -0.91
CA GLY A 249 12.17 2.03 -0.23
C GLY A 249 11.07 2.87 -0.87
N LEU A 250 9.83 2.41 -0.79
CA LEU A 250 8.66 3.16 -1.28
C LEU A 250 8.44 4.47 -0.50
N ASP A 251 9.02 4.58 0.69
CA ASP A 251 9.01 5.75 1.58
C ASP A 251 10.12 6.77 1.26
N LYS A 252 11.09 6.44 0.40
CA LYS A 252 12.26 7.28 0.12
C LYS A 252 12.20 7.86 -1.29
N GLU A 253 12.35 9.18 -1.38
CA GLU A 253 12.61 9.94 -2.61
C GLU A 253 11.50 9.91 -3.67
N MET A 254 10.46 9.08 -3.49
CA MET A 254 9.28 9.02 -4.33
C MET A 254 8.09 9.71 -3.65
N HIS A 255 7.57 10.77 -4.28
CA HIS A 255 6.29 11.35 -3.92
C HIS A 255 5.15 10.41 -4.33
N HIS A 256 4.37 9.93 -3.39
CA HIS A 256 3.22 9.10 -3.69
C HIS A 256 2.07 9.49 -2.76
N TRP A 257 0.86 9.20 -3.22
CA TRP A 257 -0.34 9.47 -2.48
C TRP A 257 -0.82 8.22 -1.77
N HIS A 258 -1.27 8.41 -0.53
CA HIS A 258 -2.01 7.40 0.21
C HIS A 258 -3.48 7.56 -0.14
N PHE A 259 -4.17 6.45 -0.35
CA PHE A 259 -5.58 6.47 -0.66
C PHE A 259 -6.31 5.28 -0.06
N ARG A 260 -7.63 5.39 -0.01
CA ARG A 260 -8.54 4.33 0.42
C ARG A 260 -9.46 3.95 -0.74
N LEU A 261 -9.72 2.66 -0.93
CA LEU A 261 -10.59 2.15 -2.01
C LEU A 261 -12.04 2.61 -1.86
N SER A 262 -12.85 2.54 -2.92
CA SER A 262 -14.28 2.78 -2.78
C SER A 262 -14.92 1.74 -1.86
N GLY A 263 -15.77 2.21 -0.95
CA GLY A 263 -16.39 1.39 0.09
C GLY A 263 -15.46 1.02 1.26
N SER A 264 -14.24 1.54 1.30
CA SER A 264 -13.46 1.58 2.55
C SER A 264 -13.93 2.70 3.46
N LEU A 265 -13.79 2.52 4.77
CA LEU A 265 -14.22 3.50 5.77
C LEU A 265 -13.22 4.66 5.88
N PRO A 266 -13.68 5.89 6.13
CA PRO A 266 -12.78 6.95 6.61
C PRO A 266 -12.20 6.58 7.97
N ILE A 267 -11.08 7.20 8.36
CA ILE A 267 -10.35 6.87 9.60
C ILE A 267 -11.25 6.92 10.85
N SER A 268 -12.13 7.91 10.97
CA SER A 268 -13.06 8.02 12.10
C SER A 268 -13.99 6.82 12.24
N ASP A 269 -14.49 6.31 11.12
CA ASP A 269 -15.42 5.18 11.11
C ASP A 269 -14.67 3.85 11.21
N LEU A 270 -13.44 3.78 10.69
CA LEU A 270 -12.54 2.66 10.88
C LEU A 270 -12.16 2.49 12.35
N GLU A 271 -11.88 3.57 13.08
CA GLU A 271 -11.62 3.53 14.52
C GLU A 271 -12.79 2.88 15.28
N ILE A 272 -14.03 3.24 14.93
CA ILE A 272 -15.24 2.65 15.52
C ILE A 272 -15.33 1.15 15.19
N LEU A 273 -15.16 0.79 13.92
CA LEU A 273 -15.19 -0.61 13.48
C LEU A 273 -14.15 -1.46 14.22
N LEU A 274 -12.94 -0.94 14.40
CA LEU A 274 -11.86 -1.63 15.11
C LEU A 274 -12.23 -1.87 16.57
N LYS A 275 -12.76 -0.85 17.26
CA LYS A 275 -13.23 -0.99 18.65
C LYS A 275 -14.33 -2.04 18.77
N ASP A 276 -15.31 -2.01 17.86
CA ASP A 276 -16.39 -3.01 17.81
C ASP A 276 -15.86 -4.43 17.52
N SER A 277 -14.71 -4.53 16.83
CA SER A 277 -14.01 -5.77 16.55
C SER A 277 -13.06 -6.24 17.67
N GLY A 278 -13.11 -5.59 18.84
CA GLY A 278 -12.34 -5.97 20.03
C GLY A 278 -10.94 -5.35 20.10
N PHE A 279 -10.62 -4.37 19.24
CA PHE A 279 -9.41 -3.58 19.43
C PHE A 279 -9.60 -2.56 20.55
N SER A 280 -8.51 -2.25 21.25
CA SER A 280 -8.47 -1.27 22.33
C SER A 280 -7.29 -0.32 22.13
N PRO A 281 -7.38 0.96 22.57
CA PRO A 281 -6.24 1.86 22.53
C PRO A 281 -5.03 1.24 23.24
N TRP A 282 -3.86 1.31 22.61
CA TRP A 282 -2.63 0.94 23.28
C TRP A 282 -2.24 2.05 24.26
N GLU A 283 -2.29 1.73 25.54
CA GLU A 283 -1.73 2.57 26.59
C GLU A 283 -0.39 1.95 26.99
N PRO A 284 0.76 2.59 26.70
CA PRO A 284 2.00 2.15 27.32
C PRO A 284 1.78 2.22 28.82
N GLU A 285 1.90 1.08 29.52
CA GLU A 285 1.83 1.05 30.98
C GLU A 285 2.69 2.22 31.50
N ASN A 286 2.08 3.10 32.30
CA ASN A 286 2.82 4.10 33.05
C ASN A 286 3.88 3.36 33.86
N LYS A 287 5.10 3.21 33.31
CA LYS A 287 6.28 2.80 34.06
C LYS A 287 6.70 3.97 34.94
N ASN A 288 5.85 4.29 35.92
CA ASN A 288 6.28 4.87 37.18
C ASN A 288 6.10 3.79 38.25
N PRO A 289 7.14 3.01 38.54
CA PRO A 289 7.43 2.63 39.89
C PRO A 289 8.42 3.66 40.46
N GLU A 290 8.01 4.30 41.55
CA GLU A 290 8.91 4.97 42.49
C GLU A 290 10.11 4.10 42.87
#